data_AF-A0A653HRA4-F1
#
_entry.id   AF-A0A653HRA4-F1
#
_cell.length_a   1.000
_cell.length_b   1.000
_cell.length_c   1.000
_cell.angle_alpha   90.00
_cell.angle_beta   90.00
_cell.angle_gamma   90.00
#
_symmetry.space_group_name_H-M   'P 1'
#
loop_
_entity.id
_entity.type
_entity.pdbx_description
1 polymer ?
#
loop_
_entity_poly.entity_id
_entity_poly.type
_entity_poly.pdbx_seq_one_letter_code
_entity_poly.pdbx_strand_id
1 'polypeptide(L)'
;DTATVDTATVDTATVNIATVSTTPLTISATNSIDNESNVTEKTKIIKEMENIYMHDSLLNPSNEIKIVTNFSKNNEKKKKKIIIIIGVTCSGKTKFSIDLCKKLLKYNITGEIISADSMQVYERFGVGTAKINKTEMENIKHHMLDICKHTKEFNAHKFIKNTIPLIDHMYKNNKVAVVTGGTMLYIESLLWESVIDLKKKKNNNINIDRLIGEEIKSEGVYSDGIGLEGIDSDRGVQKINNYEKYTNSELYSKLSKIDPERAKQLHENDRKRVCRSLDIFYTYNKKHSDLIKLLCHKNKNKLNKARYEMCIFYLDYENDNVLKTQIEKRVDFMIANNLLEEAMELKQINKNKDLKKIDNKKGIYQSIAYKEFDEYIEKKINNINDENLFNACKNKLIQKTYKYAKKQRKWILNRFVKTYNIPLNKIYASENYEEQLDRAVTIVREFLKN
;
A
#
# COMPACT_ATOMS: atom_id res chain seq x y z
N ASP A 1 -6.88 -35.43 -63.93
CA ASP A 1 -7.86 -34.52 -63.33
C ASP A 1 -7.12 -33.57 -62.39
N THR A 2 -6.20 -32.68 -62.80
CA THR A 2 -6.22 -31.55 -63.77
C THR A 2 -7.21 -30.42 -63.46
N ALA A 3 -6.66 -29.18 -63.52
CA ALA A 3 -7.24 -27.82 -63.46
C ALA A 3 -7.08 -27.14 -62.09
N THR A 4 -6.18 -26.19 -61.77
CA THR A 4 -5.43 -25.10 -62.48
C THR A 4 -6.24 -24.03 -63.21
N VAL A 5 -5.72 -22.79 -63.08
CA VAL A 5 -5.90 -21.54 -63.88
C VAL A 5 -6.84 -20.51 -63.23
N ASP A 6 -6.33 -19.50 -62.50
CA ASP A 6 -5.71 -18.21 -62.94
C ASP A 6 -6.78 -17.12 -63.17
N THR A 7 -6.58 -15.80 -63.13
CA THR A 7 -5.58 -14.81 -62.70
C THR A 7 -6.30 -13.45 -62.90
N ALA A 8 -5.90 -12.40 -62.18
CA ALA A 8 -5.85 -11.03 -62.72
C ALA A 8 -5.04 -10.13 -61.79
N THR A 9 -3.80 -9.91 -62.18
CA THR A 9 -2.90 -8.80 -61.80
C THR A 9 -3.38 -7.48 -62.43
N VAL A 10 -2.88 -6.34 -61.92
CA VAL A 10 -2.13 -5.24 -62.62
C VAL A 10 -2.61 -3.92 -61.92
N ASP A 11 -1.86 -2.90 -61.50
CA ASP A 11 -0.53 -2.41 -61.84
C ASP A 11 0.09 -1.52 -60.73
N THR A 12 1.41 -1.35 -60.85
CA THR A 12 2.35 -0.53 -60.06
C THR A 12 2.30 0.98 -60.35
N ALA A 13 2.64 1.82 -59.35
CA ALA A 13 3.38 3.09 -59.57
C ALA A 13 4.14 3.55 -58.31
N THR A 14 5.46 3.68 -58.49
CA THR A 14 6.52 4.20 -57.61
C THR A 14 6.53 5.74 -57.49
N VAL A 15 7.20 6.27 -56.45
CA VAL A 15 8.29 7.30 -56.50
C VAL A 15 8.29 8.35 -55.34
N ASN A 16 9.45 8.38 -54.63
CA ASN A 16 10.24 9.43 -53.95
C ASN A 16 9.79 10.28 -52.72
N ILE A 17 10.51 10.05 -51.61
CA ILE A 17 11.51 10.91 -50.91
C ILE A 17 11.37 12.45 -51.02
N ALA A 18 11.25 13.15 -49.87
CA ALA A 18 12.18 14.20 -49.39
C ALA A 18 11.74 14.92 -48.10
N THR A 19 12.74 15.22 -47.27
CA THR A 19 12.83 16.06 -46.07
C THR A 19 12.60 17.56 -46.30
N VAL A 20 12.33 18.36 -45.23
CA VAL A 20 12.75 19.78 -44.95
C VAL A 20 11.87 20.34 -43.78
N SER A 21 12.38 20.71 -42.58
CA SER A 21 12.91 22.02 -42.10
C SER A 21 11.89 23.18 -42.29
N THR A 22 11.51 24.10 -41.39
CA THR A 22 12.26 25.02 -40.51
C THR A 22 11.28 25.89 -39.69
N THR A 23 11.72 26.33 -38.50
CA THR A 23 11.39 27.54 -37.67
C THR A 23 10.26 28.54 -38.02
N PRO A 24 9.63 29.18 -37.01
CA PRO A 24 9.05 30.52 -37.13
C PRO A 24 9.93 31.65 -36.54
N LEU A 25 9.83 32.80 -37.21
CA LEU A 25 10.55 34.07 -37.03
C LEU A 25 10.03 34.96 -35.88
N THR A 26 10.97 35.76 -35.37
CA THR A 26 10.86 37.02 -34.61
C THR A 26 10.27 38.19 -35.41
N ILE A 27 9.52 39.08 -34.75
CA ILE A 27 9.39 40.52 -35.11
C ILE A 27 9.34 41.37 -33.81
N SER A 28 10.00 42.52 -33.88
CA SER A 28 10.43 43.47 -32.84
C SER A 28 9.71 44.82 -32.88
N ALA A 29 9.89 45.60 -31.78
CA ALA A 29 9.93 47.09 -31.68
C ALA A 29 8.59 47.88 -31.78
N THR A 30 8.28 48.99 -31.07
CA THR A 30 9.07 50.02 -30.33
C THR A 30 8.15 51.05 -29.61
N ASN A 31 8.67 51.72 -28.55
CA ASN A 31 8.46 53.11 -28.06
C ASN A 31 7.08 53.54 -27.46
N SER A 32 6.92 54.46 -26.48
CA SER A 32 7.77 55.22 -25.51
C SER A 32 6.87 56.20 -24.70
N ILE A 33 7.36 56.70 -23.54
CA ILE A 33 7.01 57.96 -22.79
C ILE A 33 6.03 57.89 -21.59
N ASP A 34 6.64 57.82 -20.39
CA ASP A 34 6.57 58.66 -19.18
C ASP A 34 5.28 59.31 -18.66
N ASN A 35 5.00 59.05 -17.37
CA ASN A 35 4.48 60.04 -16.42
C ASN A 35 4.95 59.69 -14.99
N GLU A 36 6.04 60.34 -14.57
CA GLU A 36 6.57 60.40 -13.20
C GLU A 36 5.76 61.40 -12.36
N SER A 37 5.30 61.00 -11.16
CA SER A 37 5.08 61.89 -9.99
C SER A 37 4.32 61.26 -8.81
N ASN A 38 4.02 59.95 -8.82
CA ASN A 38 3.39 59.27 -7.67
C ASN A 38 4.12 57.99 -7.20
N VAL A 39 5.38 57.82 -7.61
CA VAL A 39 6.20 56.62 -7.32
C VAL A 39 7.22 56.87 -6.20
N THR A 40 7.47 58.12 -5.82
CA THR A 40 8.60 58.49 -4.95
C THR A 40 8.39 58.14 -3.46
N GLU A 41 7.16 57.93 -3.00
CA GLU A 41 6.89 57.54 -1.62
C GLU A 41 6.75 56.01 -1.43
N LYS A 42 6.26 55.28 -2.46
CA LYS A 42 6.26 53.80 -2.46
C LYS A 42 7.64 53.19 -2.72
N THR A 43 8.54 53.91 -3.40
CA THR A 43 9.90 53.43 -3.71
C THR A 43 10.87 53.59 -2.54
N LYS A 44 10.54 54.40 -1.53
CA LYS A 44 11.37 54.56 -0.32
C LYS A 44 11.23 53.38 0.65
N ILE A 45 10.04 52.76 0.71
CA ILE A 45 9.76 51.58 1.54
C ILE A 45 10.27 50.28 0.88
N ILE A 46 10.34 50.22 -0.46
CA ILE A 46 10.88 49.07 -1.20
C ILE A 46 12.42 49.08 -1.21
N LYS A 47 13.07 50.25 -1.27
CA LYS A 47 14.54 50.38 -1.18
C LYS A 47 15.15 50.03 0.19
N GLU A 48 14.37 50.04 1.28
CA GLU A 48 14.83 49.53 2.58
C GLU A 48 14.68 48.00 2.72
N MET A 49 13.84 47.35 1.89
CA MET A 49 13.65 45.89 1.91
C MET A 49 14.56 45.14 0.92
N GLU A 50 15.12 45.82 -0.09
CA GLU A 50 16.03 45.23 -1.09
C GLU A 50 17.52 45.28 -0.69
N ASN A 51 17.91 46.03 0.36
CA ASN A 51 19.29 46.05 0.87
C ASN A 51 19.66 44.85 1.78
N ILE A 52 18.75 43.89 1.98
CA ILE A 52 19.00 42.67 2.79
C ILE A 52 19.22 41.43 1.90
N TYR A 53 18.98 41.53 0.60
CA TYR A 53 19.18 40.42 -0.34
C TYR A 53 19.79 40.94 -1.65
N MET A 54 21.13 40.96 -1.70
CA MET A 54 21.97 40.62 -2.86
C MET A 54 23.40 41.11 -2.60
N HIS A 55 24.24 40.24 -2.03
CA HIS A 55 25.65 40.25 -2.38
C HIS A 55 25.97 38.90 -3.03
N ASP A 56 26.40 39.04 -4.29
CA ASP A 56 27.25 38.17 -5.10
C ASP A 56 26.68 36.85 -5.63
N SER A 57 26.35 36.91 -6.92
CA SER A 57 26.40 35.77 -7.83
C SER A 57 27.77 35.71 -8.54
N LEU A 58 28.24 34.47 -8.73
CA LEU A 58 29.14 33.97 -9.79
C LEU A 58 30.67 34.03 -9.52
N LEU A 59 31.26 32.86 -9.23
CA LEU A 59 32.10 32.07 -10.13
C LEU A 59 32.70 30.84 -9.40
N ASN A 60 32.47 29.64 -9.95
CA ASN A 60 33.24 28.39 -9.71
C ASN A 60 34.62 28.51 -10.44
N PRO A 61 35.58 27.55 -10.38
CA PRO A 61 35.77 26.35 -9.53
C PRO A 61 37.25 26.18 -9.02
N SER A 62 37.50 25.50 -7.88
CA SER A 62 38.61 24.52 -7.68
C SER A 62 38.91 24.23 -6.19
N ASN A 63 39.04 22.93 -5.91
CA ASN A 63 39.70 22.22 -4.80
C ASN A 63 39.80 22.79 -3.37
N GLU A 64 39.30 21.94 -2.47
CA GLU A 64 39.66 21.72 -1.05
C GLU A 64 39.42 22.86 -0.04
N ILE A 65 38.61 22.57 0.99
CA ILE A 65 39.08 22.48 2.39
C ILE A 65 37.97 21.89 3.28
N LYS A 66 38.39 20.93 4.11
CA LYS A 66 37.64 20.20 5.14
C LYS A 66 37.00 21.15 6.17
N ILE A 67 35.72 20.92 6.49
CA ILE A 67 35.21 21.20 7.83
C ILE A 67 34.71 19.88 8.42
N VAL A 68 35.58 19.30 9.24
CA VAL A 68 35.24 18.26 10.20
C VAL A 68 34.35 18.91 11.25
N THR A 69 33.10 18.46 11.36
CA THR A 69 32.38 18.51 12.64
C THR A 69 31.94 17.09 12.96
N ASN A 70 32.68 16.48 13.88
CA ASN A 70 32.39 15.19 14.48
C ASN A 70 31.01 15.22 15.14
N PHE A 71 30.01 14.61 14.50
CA PHE A 71 28.93 13.96 15.23
C PHE A 71 29.19 12.47 15.22
N SER A 72 29.28 11.95 16.44
CA SER A 72 29.60 10.57 16.80
C SER A 72 29.03 9.54 15.84
N LYS A 73 29.91 8.68 15.32
CA LYS A 73 29.60 7.42 14.65
C LYS A 73 28.74 6.54 15.56
N ASN A 74 27.42 6.64 15.44
CA ASN A 74 26.57 5.49 15.68
C ASN A 74 26.49 4.75 14.35
N ASN A 75 27.02 3.51 14.32
CA ASN A 75 26.92 2.58 13.20
C ASN A 75 25.44 2.36 12.80
N GLU A 76 24.87 3.23 11.95
CA GLU A 76 23.61 2.94 11.28
C GLU A 76 23.89 1.85 10.25
N LYS A 77 23.52 0.60 10.56
CA LYS A 77 23.50 -0.47 9.57
C LYS A 77 22.69 0.00 8.36
N LYS A 78 23.30 0.00 7.17
CA LYS A 78 22.63 0.29 5.89
C LYS A 78 21.33 -0.51 5.83
N LYS A 79 20.21 0.19 5.58
CA LYS A 79 18.90 -0.46 5.60
C LYS A 79 18.79 -1.41 4.42
N LYS A 80 18.03 -2.48 4.62
CA LYS A 80 17.71 -3.40 3.52
C LYS A 80 16.80 -2.68 2.53
N LYS A 81 17.07 -2.88 1.25
CA LYS A 81 16.29 -2.31 0.14
C LYS A 81 15.16 -3.25 -0.25
N ILE A 82 13.98 -2.69 -0.47
CA ILE A 82 12.81 -3.42 -0.97
C ILE A 82 12.13 -2.64 -2.10
N ILE A 83 11.51 -3.37 -3.01
CA ILE A 83 10.68 -2.80 -4.07
C ILE A 83 9.22 -3.01 -3.68
N ILE A 84 8.39 -1.98 -3.85
CA ILE A 84 6.97 -2.03 -3.49
C ILE A 84 6.14 -1.66 -4.71
N ILE A 85 5.18 -2.51 -5.06
CA ILE A 85 4.26 -2.31 -6.18
C ILE A 85 2.85 -2.21 -5.60
N ILE A 86 2.33 -0.99 -5.60
CA ILE A 86 1.00 -0.64 -5.11
C ILE A 86 0.14 -0.09 -6.24
N GLY A 87 -1.15 0.02 -5.98
CA GLY A 87 -2.10 0.47 -6.99
C GLY A 87 -3.51 0.01 -6.72
N VAL A 88 -4.43 0.50 -7.55
CA VAL A 88 -5.84 0.09 -7.48
C VAL A 88 -6.02 -1.36 -7.91
N THR A 89 -7.12 -2.00 -7.51
CA THR A 89 -7.50 -3.29 -8.08
C THR A 89 -7.64 -3.20 -9.60
N CYS A 90 -7.41 -4.32 -10.31
CA CYS A 90 -7.39 -4.42 -11.77
C CYS A 90 -6.26 -3.68 -12.50
N SER A 91 -5.40 -2.91 -11.83
CA SER A 91 -4.30 -2.17 -12.51
C SER A 91 -3.11 -3.00 -13.00
N GLY A 92 -3.17 -4.33 -12.98
CA GLY A 92 -2.07 -5.19 -13.47
C GLY A 92 -0.86 -5.35 -12.54
N LYS A 93 -0.94 -4.99 -11.25
CA LYS A 93 0.17 -5.08 -10.26
C LYS A 93 0.92 -6.41 -10.27
N THR A 94 0.21 -7.53 -10.32
CA THR A 94 0.82 -8.86 -10.30
C THR A 94 1.63 -9.10 -11.57
N LYS A 95 1.03 -8.85 -12.74
CA LYS A 95 1.72 -8.94 -14.04
C LYS A 95 2.97 -8.05 -14.06
N PHE A 96 2.83 -6.79 -13.65
CA PHE A 96 3.96 -5.85 -13.58
C PHE A 96 5.07 -6.34 -12.65
N SER A 97 4.75 -6.91 -11.49
CA SER A 97 5.77 -7.44 -10.58
C SER A 97 6.55 -8.61 -11.17
N ILE A 98 5.91 -9.44 -11.98
CA ILE A 98 6.50 -10.60 -12.65
C ILE A 98 7.39 -10.14 -13.80
N ASP A 99 6.85 -9.29 -14.66
CA ASP A 99 7.59 -8.75 -15.81
C ASP A 99 8.81 -7.94 -15.37
N LEU A 100 8.69 -7.18 -14.27
CA LEU A 100 9.82 -6.50 -13.64
C LEU A 100 10.88 -7.49 -13.15
N CYS A 101 10.50 -8.53 -12.41
CA CYS A 101 11.45 -9.55 -11.94
C CYS A 101 12.16 -10.25 -13.10
N LYS A 102 11.45 -10.59 -14.19
CA LYS A 102 12.05 -11.19 -15.38
C LYS A 102 13.04 -10.27 -16.09
N LYS A 103 12.69 -8.99 -16.28
CA LYS A 103 13.65 -8.04 -16.89
C LYS A 103 14.87 -7.83 -15.99
N LEU A 104 14.70 -7.83 -14.67
CA LEU A 104 15.80 -7.72 -13.71
C LEU A 104 16.74 -8.94 -13.72
N LEU A 105 16.25 -10.14 -14.03
CA LEU A 105 17.10 -11.33 -14.18
C LEU A 105 18.18 -11.15 -15.26
N LYS A 106 17.90 -10.39 -16.33
CA LYS A 106 18.88 -10.04 -17.38
C LYS A 106 20.08 -9.24 -16.86
N TYR A 107 19.97 -8.67 -15.66
CA TYR A 107 21.01 -7.90 -14.99
C TYR A 107 21.55 -8.62 -13.75
N ASN A 108 21.37 -9.94 -13.65
CA ASN A 108 21.76 -10.77 -12.51
C ASN A 108 21.12 -10.33 -11.19
N ILE A 109 19.93 -9.70 -11.25
CA ILE A 109 19.16 -9.32 -10.08
C ILE A 109 17.99 -10.28 -9.94
N THR A 110 18.06 -11.17 -8.94
CA THR A 110 16.99 -12.12 -8.66
C THR A 110 15.99 -11.52 -7.68
N GLY A 111 14.77 -11.26 -8.14
CA GLY A 111 13.64 -10.84 -7.31
C GLY A 111 12.77 -12.01 -6.86
N GLU A 112 12.24 -11.93 -5.63
CA GLU A 112 11.15 -12.80 -5.16
C GLU A 112 9.95 -11.95 -4.75
N ILE A 113 8.74 -12.41 -5.07
CA ILE A 113 7.51 -11.64 -4.90
C ILE A 113 6.82 -12.01 -3.58
N ILE A 114 6.43 -11.00 -2.81
CA ILE A 114 5.66 -11.15 -1.57
C ILE A 114 4.28 -10.53 -1.79
N SER A 115 3.23 -11.35 -1.75
CA SER A 115 1.86 -10.83 -1.84
C SER A 115 1.45 -10.09 -0.56
N ALA A 116 1.06 -8.83 -0.72
CA ALA A 116 0.47 -7.97 0.31
C ALA A 116 -1.05 -7.79 0.05
N ASP A 117 -1.74 -8.89 -0.23
CA ASP A 117 -3.20 -8.93 -0.34
C ASP A 117 -3.82 -9.77 0.79
N SER A 118 -4.71 -9.15 1.57
CA SER A 118 -5.35 -9.79 2.72
C SER A 118 -6.23 -10.99 2.37
N MET A 119 -6.68 -11.13 1.11
CA MET A 119 -7.54 -12.23 0.67
C MET A 119 -6.74 -13.35 -0.01
N GLN A 120 -5.63 -13.06 -0.68
CA GLN A 120 -4.81 -14.08 -1.36
C GLN A 120 -4.02 -14.99 -0.41
N VAL A 121 -3.92 -14.63 0.87
CA VAL A 121 -3.31 -15.48 1.90
C VAL A 121 -4.09 -16.76 2.18
N TYR A 122 -5.37 -16.83 1.79
CA TYR A 122 -6.24 -17.96 2.11
C TYR A 122 -6.11 -19.11 1.12
N GLU A 123 -6.00 -20.33 1.64
CA GLU A 123 -5.93 -21.58 0.87
C GLU A 123 -7.20 -21.84 0.05
N ARG A 124 -7.05 -22.51 -1.11
CA ARG A 124 -8.12 -23.07 -1.98
C ARG A 124 -8.99 -22.05 -2.74
N PHE A 125 -9.15 -20.84 -2.20
CA PHE A 125 -10.03 -19.81 -2.76
C PHE A 125 -9.25 -18.89 -3.72
N GLY A 126 -9.18 -19.28 -5.00
CA GLY A 126 -8.32 -18.65 -6.01
C GLY A 126 -9.04 -17.61 -6.87
N VAL A 127 -10.21 -17.97 -7.40
CA VAL A 127 -10.94 -17.17 -8.40
C VAL A 127 -11.47 -15.90 -7.75
N GLY A 128 -12.19 -16.04 -6.63
CA GLY A 128 -12.78 -14.93 -5.89
C GLY A 128 -11.75 -13.95 -5.32
N THR A 129 -10.49 -14.39 -5.14
CA THR A 129 -9.39 -13.56 -4.64
C THR A 129 -8.46 -13.06 -5.76
N ALA A 130 -8.74 -13.43 -7.01
CA ALA A 130 -7.86 -13.24 -8.17
C ALA A 130 -6.40 -13.59 -7.85
N LYS A 131 -6.21 -14.77 -7.27
CA LYS A 131 -4.89 -15.31 -6.97
C LYS A 131 -4.24 -15.76 -8.27
N ILE A 132 -2.95 -15.45 -8.38
CA ILE A 132 -2.13 -15.90 -9.51
C ILE A 132 -1.98 -17.43 -9.49
N ASN A 133 -2.09 -18.05 -10.67
CA ASN A 133 -1.88 -19.48 -10.82
C ASN A 133 -0.38 -19.81 -11.01
N LYS A 134 0.01 -21.08 -10.80
CA LYS A 134 1.42 -21.50 -10.86
C LYS A 134 2.08 -21.28 -12.22
N THR A 135 1.32 -21.41 -13.31
CA THR A 135 1.81 -21.23 -14.69
C THR A 135 2.13 -19.76 -14.97
N GLU A 136 1.29 -18.83 -14.53
CA GLU A 136 1.48 -17.38 -14.65
C GLU A 136 2.63 -16.85 -13.79
N MET A 137 3.02 -17.57 -12.73
CA MET A 137 4.18 -17.17 -11.91
C MET A 137 5.49 -17.24 -12.69
N GLU A 138 5.55 -18.00 -13.80
CA GLU A 138 6.70 -18.08 -14.71
C GLU A 138 8.04 -18.32 -13.98
N ASN A 139 8.03 -19.30 -13.07
CA ASN A 139 9.17 -19.69 -12.21
C ASN A 139 9.65 -18.63 -11.19
N ILE A 140 8.97 -17.49 -11.10
CA ILE A 140 9.28 -16.48 -10.07
C ILE A 140 8.62 -16.92 -8.77
N LYS A 141 9.44 -17.02 -7.71
CA LYS A 141 8.96 -17.45 -6.40
C LYS A 141 8.01 -16.40 -5.82
N HIS A 142 6.80 -16.83 -5.49
CA HIS A 142 5.80 -16.05 -4.79
C HIS A 142 5.64 -16.53 -3.36
N HIS A 143 5.49 -15.59 -2.43
CA HIS A 143 5.30 -15.83 -1.01
C HIS A 143 4.01 -15.18 -0.51
N MET A 144 3.57 -15.57 0.68
CA MET A 144 2.34 -15.08 1.31
C MET A 144 1.06 -15.40 0.54
N LEU A 145 1.09 -16.44 -0.29
CA LEU A 145 -0.07 -17.04 -0.95
C LEU A 145 -0.38 -18.38 -0.27
N ASP A 146 -1.66 -18.70 -0.07
CA ASP A 146 -2.10 -20.00 0.49
C ASP A 146 -1.44 -20.37 1.84
N ILE A 147 -1.17 -19.38 2.69
CA ILE A 147 -0.53 -19.57 4.00
C ILE A 147 -1.51 -19.66 5.17
N CYS A 148 -2.81 -19.50 4.91
CA CYS A 148 -3.85 -19.45 5.92
C CYS A 148 -5.06 -20.30 5.54
N LYS A 149 -5.42 -21.23 6.41
CA LYS A 149 -6.71 -21.94 6.31
C LYS A 149 -7.88 -20.95 6.40
N HIS A 150 -8.94 -21.23 5.65
CA HIS A 150 -10.19 -20.43 5.64
C HIS A 150 -10.87 -20.31 7.00
N THR A 151 -10.63 -21.26 7.92
CA THR A 151 -11.16 -21.23 9.29
C THR A 151 -10.41 -20.30 10.24
N LYS A 152 -9.25 -19.77 9.84
CA LYS A 152 -8.41 -18.92 10.68
C LYS A 152 -8.52 -17.47 10.24
N GLU A 153 -8.40 -16.54 11.19
CA GLU A 153 -8.28 -15.12 10.86
C GLU A 153 -6.84 -14.76 10.45
N PHE A 154 -6.68 -13.91 9.45
CA PHE A 154 -5.40 -13.32 9.07
C PHE A 154 -5.43 -11.79 9.20
N ASN A 155 -4.37 -11.18 9.74
CA ASN A 155 -4.31 -9.75 10.04
C ASN A 155 -2.90 -9.17 9.83
N ALA A 156 -2.77 -7.85 9.96
CA ALA A 156 -1.50 -7.13 9.73
C ALA A 156 -0.36 -7.61 10.65
N HIS A 157 -0.65 -8.01 11.89
CA HIS A 157 0.39 -8.55 12.78
C HIS A 157 0.93 -9.88 12.25
N LYS A 158 0.05 -10.80 11.83
CA LYS A 158 0.45 -12.06 11.21
C LYS A 158 1.22 -11.82 9.92
N PHE A 159 0.80 -10.85 9.10
CA PHE A 159 1.55 -10.46 7.91
C PHE A 159 2.99 -10.06 8.26
N ILE A 160 3.20 -9.09 9.14
CA ILE A 160 4.54 -8.62 9.54
C ILE A 160 5.39 -9.75 10.14
N LYS A 161 4.79 -10.57 11.02
CA LYS A 161 5.47 -11.68 11.70
C LYS A 161 6.06 -12.70 10.70
N ASN A 162 5.37 -12.94 9.59
CA ASN A 162 5.82 -13.86 8.55
C ASN A 162 6.71 -13.16 7.50
N THR A 163 6.41 -11.91 7.15
CA THR A 163 7.08 -11.19 6.07
C THR A 163 8.47 -10.66 6.47
N ILE A 164 8.68 -10.18 7.69
CA ILE A 164 10.00 -9.65 8.10
C ILE A 164 11.10 -10.73 8.04
N PRO A 165 10.94 -11.90 8.68
CA PRO A 165 11.95 -12.96 8.59
C PRO A 165 12.18 -13.44 7.15
N LEU A 166 11.13 -13.41 6.33
CA LEU A 166 11.21 -13.77 4.93
C LEU A 166 12.09 -12.80 4.14
N ILE A 167 11.89 -11.49 4.30
CA ILE A 167 12.74 -10.46 3.68
C ILE A 167 14.19 -10.62 4.16
N ASP A 168 14.41 -10.93 5.44
CA ASP A 168 15.74 -11.18 5.99
C ASP A 168 16.41 -12.39 5.34
N HIS A 169 15.65 -13.47 5.11
CA HIS A 169 16.12 -14.66 4.40
C HIS A 169 16.43 -14.35 2.93
N MET A 170 15.58 -13.60 2.22
CA MET A 170 15.83 -13.19 0.84
C MET A 170 17.14 -12.40 0.72
N TYR A 171 17.32 -11.43 1.61
CA TYR A 171 18.52 -10.59 1.63
C TYR A 171 19.80 -11.41 1.87
N LYS A 172 19.76 -12.38 2.80
CA LYS A 172 20.89 -13.30 3.05
C LYS A 172 21.25 -14.16 1.84
N ASN A 173 20.30 -14.42 0.95
CA ASN A 173 20.49 -15.19 -0.27
C ASN A 173 20.70 -14.30 -1.51
N ASN A 174 21.06 -13.02 -1.33
CA ASN A 174 21.25 -12.04 -2.40
C ASN A 174 20.03 -11.86 -3.32
N LYS A 175 18.82 -11.97 -2.75
CA LYS A 175 17.55 -11.79 -3.47
C LYS A 175 16.88 -10.48 -3.06
N VAL A 176 16.25 -9.83 -4.02
CA VAL A 176 15.50 -8.59 -3.81
C VAL A 176 14.05 -8.90 -3.47
N ALA A 177 13.56 -8.37 -2.36
CA ALA A 177 12.16 -8.51 -1.99
C ALA A 177 11.28 -7.54 -2.79
N VAL A 178 10.32 -8.08 -3.54
CA VAL A 178 9.33 -7.33 -4.32
C VAL A 178 7.96 -7.51 -3.68
N VAL A 179 7.50 -6.52 -2.91
CA VAL A 179 6.21 -6.57 -2.21
C VAL A 179 5.13 -6.00 -3.11
N THR A 180 4.14 -6.80 -3.49
CA THR A 180 3.04 -6.38 -4.40
C THR A 180 1.68 -6.62 -3.76
N GLY A 181 0.75 -5.67 -3.82
CA GLY A 181 -0.59 -5.92 -3.29
C GLY A 181 -1.50 -4.71 -3.12
N GLY A 182 -2.76 -4.98 -2.82
CA GLY A 182 -3.81 -3.98 -2.63
C GLY A 182 -4.11 -3.61 -1.17
N THR A 183 -3.53 -4.32 -0.20
CA THR A 183 -3.83 -4.10 1.24
C THR A 183 -2.85 -3.09 1.83
N MET A 184 -3.15 -1.80 1.65
CA MET A 184 -2.23 -0.72 2.04
C MET A 184 -1.88 -0.68 3.54
N LEU A 185 -2.75 -1.24 4.40
CA LEU A 185 -2.46 -1.39 5.83
C LEU A 185 -1.30 -2.37 6.08
N TYR A 186 -1.20 -3.45 5.29
CA TYR A 186 -0.10 -4.41 5.42
C TYR A 186 1.22 -3.78 5.01
N ILE A 187 1.21 -3.05 3.90
CA ILE A 187 2.38 -2.34 3.39
C ILE A 187 2.83 -1.29 4.39
N GLU A 188 1.92 -0.45 4.88
CA GLU A 188 2.24 0.51 5.94
C GLU A 188 2.87 -0.17 7.16
N SER A 189 2.23 -1.21 7.67
CA SER A 189 2.70 -1.85 8.90
C SER A 189 4.04 -2.57 8.71
N LEU A 190 4.38 -2.94 7.47
CA LEU A 190 5.69 -3.47 7.13
C LEU A 190 6.76 -2.36 7.08
N LEU A 191 6.41 -1.16 6.64
CA LEU A 191 7.37 -0.08 6.45
C LEU A 191 7.73 0.64 7.74
N TRP A 192 6.76 0.83 8.64
CA TRP A 192 6.99 1.55 9.90
C TRP A 192 6.76 0.65 11.09
N GLU A 193 7.52 0.91 12.16
CA GLU A 193 7.21 0.32 13.45
C GLU A 193 5.79 0.74 13.84
N SER A 194 5.00 -0.23 14.28
CA SER A 194 3.66 0.00 14.78
C SER A 194 3.57 -0.47 16.23
N VAL A 195 2.45 -0.19 16.89
CA VAL A 195 2.14 -0.70 18.23
C VAL A 195 2.28 -2.24 18.31
N ILE A 196 2.18 -2.92 17.17
CA ILE A 196 2.39 -4.35 17.02
C ILE A 196 3.81 -4.77 17.46
N ASP A 197 4.80 -3.93 17.20
CA ASP A 197 6.22 -4.22 17.47
C ASP A 197 6.62 -3.97 18.94
N LEU A 198 5.80 -3.23 19.68
CA LEU A 198 6.00 -2.99 21.12
C LEU A 198 5.87 -4.28 21.95
N LYS A 199 5.11 -5.29 21.48
CA LYS A 199 5.01 -6.59 22.17
C LYS A 199 6.35 -7.34 22.22
N LYS A 200 7.13 -7.26 21.14
CA LYS A 200 8.44 -7.92 21.06
C LYS A 200 9.44 -7.32 22.05
N LYS A 201 9.41 -6.00 22.22
CA LYS A 201 10.32 -5.29 23.14
C LYS A 201 10.01 -5.62 24.62
N LYS A 202 8.72 -5.81 24.98
CA LYS A 202 8.32 -6.20 26.34
C LYS A 202 8.72 -7.64 26.70
N ASN A 203 8.64 -8.58 25.76
CA ASN A 203 8.98 -9.99 26.00
C ASN A 203 10.49 -10.27 26.07
N ASN A 204 11.34 -9.35 25.58
CA ASN A 204 12.80 -9.52 25.55
C ASN A 204 13.51 -8.86 26.76
N ASN A 205 12.80 -8.53 27.86
CA ASN A 205 13.35 -7.78 29.01
C ASN A 205 14.11 -6.50 28.62
N ILE A 206 13.76 -5.88 27.49
CA ILE A 206 14.30 -4.57 27.14
C ILE A 206 13.47 -3.57 27.93
N ASN A 207 14.08 -2.95 28.94
CA ASN A 207 13.46 -1.92 29.74
C ASN A 207 13.02 -0.78 28.80
N ILE A 208 11.71 -0.70 28.54
CA ILE A 208 11.10 0.29 27.64
C ILE A 208 11.44 1.71 28.11
N ASP A 209 11.68 1.88 29.40
CA ASP A 209 12.06 3.16 30.02
C ASP A 209 13.47 3.62 29.62
N ARG A 210 14.37 2.70 29.25
CA ARG A 210 15.76 3.03 28.89
C ARG A 210 15.93 3.56 27.46
N LEU A 211 14.94 3.37 26.59
CA LEU A 211 14.83 4.05 25.28
C LEU A 211 14.14 5.42 25.39
N ILE A 212 13.65 5.78 26.59
CA ILE A 212 12.81 6.96 26.86
C ILE A 212 13.57 8.05 27.65
N GLY A 213 14.75 7.78 28.20
CA GLY A 213 15.65 8.85 28.66
C GLY A 213 16.36 9.46 27.45
N GLU A 214 16.23 10.74 27.11
CA GLU A 214 16.18 11.92 27.96
C GLU A 214 15.05 12.86 27.50
N GLU A 215 14.02 13.09 28.33
CA GLU A 215 13.23 14.36 28.36
C GLU A 215 12.09 14.34 29.38
N ILE A 216 11.73 13.20 29.97
CA ILE A 216 10.70 13.17 31.03
C ILE A 216 11.38 12.99 32.39
N LYS A 217 11.90 14.09 32.95
CA LYS A 217 12.12 14.21 34.39
C LYS A 217 10.85 14.79 35.03
N SER A 218 10.52 14.27 36.22
CA SER A 218 9.36 14.60 37.11
C SER A 218 8.00 14.23 36.50
N GLU A 219 7.07 13.53 37.14
CA GLU A 219 6.78 13.25 38.55
C GLU A 219 5.74 12.10 38.55
N GLY A 220 5.68 11.29 39.61
CA GLY A 220 4.50 10.45 39.89
C GLY A 220 4.76 8.97 40.07
N VAL A 221 5.13 8.63 41.30
CA VAL A 221 5.12 7.30 41.91
C VAL A 221 3.72 6.66 41.83
N TYR A 222 3.61 5.40 41.39
CA TYR A 222 2.72 4.39 41.99
C TYR A 222 3.28 2.99 41.68
N SER A 223 3.90 2.44 42.71
CA SER A 223 4.07 1.00 42.92
C SER A 223 2.69 0.36 43.07
N ASP A 224 2.46 -0.76 42.40
CA ASP A 224 2.09 -1.99 43.10
C ASP A 224 2.21 -3.19 42.17
N GLY A 225 3.01 -4.14 42.62
CA GLY A 225 3.22 -5.41 41.96
C GLY A 225 1.99 -6.29 42.11
N ILE A 226 1.55 -6.88 41.01
CA ILE A 226 0.85 -8.16 41.04
C ILE A 226 1.61 -9.06 40.09
N GLY A 227 2.38 -9.97 40.68
CA GLY A 227 3.04 -11.07 39.99
C GLY A 227 2.00 -12.06 39.45
N LEU A 228 2.22 -12.54 38.23
CA LEU A 228 1.62 -13.76 37.72
C LEU A 228 2.66 -14.44 36.84
N GLU A 229 3.30 -15.45 37.43
CA GLU A 229 4.09 -16.47 36.75
C GLU A 229 3.21 -17.34 35.85
N GLY A 230 3.82 -17.91 34.80
CA GLY A 230 3.33 -19.09 34.09
C GLY A 230 2.19 -18.88 33.10
N ILE A 231 2.46 -18.31 31.91
CA ILE A 231 1.49 -18.33 30.81
C ILE A 231 2.16 -18.57 29.45
N ASP A 232 1.81 -19.71 28.86
CA ASP A 232 2.22 -20.23 27.56
C ASP A 232 2.09 -19.27 26.36
N SER A 233 3.00 -19.51 25.43
CA SER A 233 3.27 -18.84 24.17
C SER A 233 2.19 -19.03 23.09
N ASP A 234 0.97 -18.48 23.22
CA ASP A 234 0.08 -18.32 22.05
C ASP A 234 -1.05 -17.27 22.16
N ARG A 235 -0.92 -16.24 23.01
CA ARG A 235 -2.01 -15.25 23.23
C ARG A 235 -1.96 -14.06 22.27
N GLY A 236 -2.00 -14.35 20.97
CA GLY A 236 -2.22 -13.36 19.91
C GLY A 236 -3.71 -13.24 19.56
N VAL A 237 -4.39 -12.23 20.12
CA VAL A 237 -5.77 -11.82 19.72
C VAL A 237 -6.88 -12.80 20.15
N GLN A 238 -7.01 -13.04 21.44
CA GLN A 238 -8.28 -13.47 22.05
C GLN A 238 -8.57 -12.65 23.30
N LYS A 239 -9.17 -11.47 23.11
CA LYS A 239 -10.02 -10.76 24.08
C LYS A 239 -11.13 -10.05 23.30
N ILE A 240 -11.91 -10.81 22.52
CA ILE A 240 -13.09 -10.27 21.82
C ILE A 240 -14.23 -10.02 22.81
N ASN A 241 -14.22 -10.65 24.00
CA ASN A 241 -15.36 -10.63 24.91
C ASN A 241 -15.36 -9.52 25.98
N ASN A 242 -14.36 -8.62 26.03
CA ASN A 242 -14.34 -7.60 27.09
C ASN A 242 -15.28 -6.41 26.82
N TYR A 243 -15.70 -6.19 25.57
CA TYR A 243 -16.48 -4.99 25.21
C TYR A 243 -17.86 -5.28 24.65
N GLU A 244 -18.30 -6.53 24.52
CA GLU A 244 -19.60 -6.88 23.94
C GLU A 244 -20.77 -6.29 24.74
N LYS A 245 -20.61 -6.21 26.07
CA LYS A 245 -21.62 -5.70 27.00
C LYS A 245 -21.79 -4.17 26.95
N TYR A 246 -20.88 -3.44 26.32
CA TYR A 246 -20.91 -1.98 26.31
C TYR A 246 -21.52 -1.42 25.04
N THR A 247 -22.22 -0.31 25.17
CA THR A 247 -22.73 0.48 24.03
C THR A 247 -21.59 1.26 23.37
N ASN A 248 -21.81 1.73 22.13
CA ASN A 248 -20.80 2.53 21.42
C ASN A 248 -20.49 3.83 22.19
N SER A 249 -21.52 4.47 22.76
CA SER A 249 -21.38 5.70 23.54
C SER A 249 -20.59 5.47 24.84
N GLU A 250 -20.83 4.36 25.54
CA GLU A 250 -20.07 4.00 26.74
C GLU A 250 -18.59 3.76 26.42
N LEU A 251 -18.29 3.04 25.34
CA LEU A 251 -16.91 2.80 24.91
C LEU A 251 -16.22 4.11 24.51
N TYR A 252 -16.94 5.00 23.83
CA TYR A 252 -16.43 6.32 23.48
C TYR A 252 -16.16 7.17 24.71
N SER A 253 -17.08 7.20 25.68
CA SER A 253 -16.91 7.89 26.97
C SER A 253 -15.69 7.37 27.74
N LYS A 254 -15.49 6.05 27.79
CA LYS A 254 -14.28 5.43 28.37
C LYS A 254 -13.01 5.90 27.66
N LEU A 255 -13.01 5.94 26.32
CA LEU A 255 -11.86 6.42 25.56
C LEU A 255 -11.60 7.91 25.78
N SER A 256 -12.65 8.75 25.82
CA SER A 256 -12.53 10.19 26.05
C SER A 256 -11.91 10.52 27.41
N LYS A 257 -12.16 9.71 28.44
CA LYS A 257 -11.52 9.85 29.75
C LYS A 257 -10.02 9.50 29.74
N ILE A 258 -9.65 8.46 29.00
CA ILE A 258 -8.29 7.92 28.96
C ILE A 258 -7.39 8.69 27.98
N ASP A 259 -7.90 8.97 26.78
CA ASP A 259 -7.20 9.53 25.64
C ASP A 259 -8.13 10.48 24.86
N PRO A 260 -8.37 11.70 25.39
CA PRO A 260 -9.30 12.66 24.79
C PRO A 260 -8.85 13.11 23.40
N GLU A 261 -7.54 13.17 23.15
CA GLU A 261 -7.02 13.50 21.83
C GLU A 261 -7.40 12.45 20.80
N ARG A 262 -7.22 11.16 21.12
CA ARG A 262 -7.61 10.09 20.20
C ARG A 262 -9.12 10.03 20.02
N ALA A 263 -9.89 10.25 21.08
CA ALA A 263 -11.35 10.30 21.01
C ALA A 263 -11.85 11.39 20.04
N LYS A 264 -11.28 12.60 20.07
CA LYS A 264 -11.63 13.69 19.12
C LYS A 264 -11.39 13.33 17.65
N GLN A 265 -10.46 12.43 17.36
CA GLN A 265 -10.15 11.97 16.01
C GLN A 265 -11.04 10.83 15.52
N LEU A 266 -11.88 10.26 16.40
CA LEU A 266 -12.71 9.10 16.12
C LEU A 266 -14.18 9.45 16.33
N HIS A 267 -15.04 8.88 15.50
CA HIS A 267 -16.47 8.92 15.74
C HIS A 267 -16.86 7.79 16.71
N GLU A 268 -17.86 7.99 17.58
CA GLU A 268 -18.33 6.98 18.54
C GLU A 268 -18.73 5.65 17.88
N ASN A 269 -19.37 5.74 16.70
CA ASN A 269 -19.74 4.57 15.89
C ASN A 269 -18.55 3.83 15.25
N ASP A 270 -17.33 4.36 15.32
CA ASP A 270 -16.10 3.63 14.92
C ASP A 270 -15.65 2.69 16.05
N ARG A 271 -16.59 1.82 16.50
CA ARG A 271 -16.43 0.91 17.64
C ARG A 271 -15.12 0.12 17.56
N LYS A 272 -14.74 -0.33 16.37
CA LYS A 272 -13.49 -1.10 16.16
C LYS A 272 -12.25 -0.30 16.53
N ARG A 273 -12.15 0.97 16.09
CA ARG A 273 -11.00 1.81 16.43
C ARG A 273 -11.04 2.30 17.88
N VAL A 274 -12.24 2.51 18.43
CA VAL A 274 -12.42 2.85 19.85
C VAL A 274 -11.95 1.70 20.74
N CYS A 275 -12.49 0.48 20.55
CA CYS A 275 -12.05 -0.72 21.27
C CYS A 275 -10.55 -0.95 21.12
N ARG A 276 -10.01 -0.79 19.89
CA ARG A 276 -8.57 -0.94 19.67
C ARG A 276 -7.75 0.05 20.48
N SER A 277 -8.20 1.30 20.60
CA SER A 277 -7.48 2.34 21.37
C SER A 277 -7.53 2.05 22.87
N LEU A 278 -8.67 1.58 23.37
CA LEU A 278 -8.82 1.09 24.74
C LEU A 278 -7.89 -0.12 25.01
N ASP A 279 -7.86 -1.10 24.11
CA ASP A 279 -6.97 -2.26 24.24
C ASP A 279 -5.50 -1.88 24.29
N ILE A 280 -5.09 -0.86 23.53
CA ILE A 280 -3.72 -0.35 23.59
C ILE A 280 -3.44 0.20 24.99
N PHE A 281 -4.32 1.06 25.50
CA PHE A 281 -4.15 1.62 26.82
C PHE A 281 -4.10 0.53 27.89
N TYR A 282 -5.06 -0.38 27.95
CA TYR A 282 -5.10 -1.41 28.98
C TYR A 282 -3.99 -2.46 28.85
N THR A 283 -3.40 -2.65 27.66
CA THR A 283 -2.30 -3.61 27.46
C THR A 283 -0.93 -2.99 27.78
N TYR A 284 -0.72 -1.73 27.41
CA TYR A 284 0.59 -1.07 27.46
C TYR A 284 0.69 0.05 28.49
N ASN A 285 -0.42 0.40 29.14
CA ASN A 285 -0.57 1.57 30.01
C ASN A 285 -0.07 2.88 29.37
N LYS A 286 -0.27 3.02 28.05
CA LYS A 286 0.12 4.19 27.26
C LYS A 286 -1.03 4.63 26.38
N LYS A 287 -1.26 5.94 26.28
CA LYS A 287 -2.30 6.51 25.42
C LYS A 287 -1.99 6.18 23.95
N HIS A 288 -3.03 5.91 23.18
CA HIS A 288 -2.85 5.56 21.77
C HIS A 288 -2.40 6.77 20.96
N SER A 289 -2.89 7.97 21.29
CA SER A 289 -2.41 9.24 20.72
C SER A 289 -0.91 9.42 20.91
N ASP A 290 -0.38 9.16 22.11
CA ASP A 290 1.05 9.30 22.40
C ASP A 290 1.88 8.30 21.60
N LEU A 291 1.43 7.04 21.49
CA LEU A 291 2.08 6.07 20.60
C LEU A 291 2.03 6.51 19.13
N ILE A 292 0.91 7.07 18.68
CA ILE A 292 0.82 7.61 17.32
C ILE A 292 1.79 8.77 17.15
N LYS A 293 1.95 9.69 18.11
CA LYS A 293 2.94 10.78 18.01
C LYS A 293 4.39 10.27 18.01
N LEU A 294 4.67 9.25 18.81
CA LEU A 294 5.99 8.60 18.91
C LEU A 294 6.34 7.78 17.65
N LEU A 295 5.33 7.26 16.95
CA LEU A 295 5.55 6.49 15.71
C LEU A 295 5.43 7.39 14.47
N CYS A 296 4.53 8.36 14.51
CA CYS A 296 4.31 9.43 13.54
C CYS A 296 4.84 10.75 14.11
N HIS A 297 6.16 10.91 14.19
CA HIS A 297 6.68 12.23 14.51
C HIS A 297 6.40 13.19 13.35
N LYS A 298 5.74 14.30 13.66
CA LYS A 298 5.48 15.44 12.77
C LYS A 298 6.74 16.11 12.20
N ASN A 299 7.93 15.56 12.41
CA ASN A 299 9.19 16.10 11.89
C ASN A 299 9.42 15.68 10.43
N LYS A 300 9.97 16.60 9.64
CA LYS A 300 10.20 16.51 8.18
C LYS A 300 11.04 15.31 7.72
N ASN A 301 11.67 14.54 8.62
CA ASN A 301 12.56 13.40 8.32
C ASN A 301 11.86 12.02 8.48
N LYS A 302 10.67 11.83 7.90
CA LYS A 302 9.84 10.61 8.08
C LYS A 302 10.41 9.35 7.42
N LEU A 303 11.26 9.49 6.41
CA LEU A 303 11.88 8.36 5.71
C LEU A 303 12.96 7.67 6.58
N ASN A 304 13.64 8.42 7.45
CA ASN A 304 14.71 7.90 8.30
C ASN A 304 14.24 6.90 9.36
N LYS A 305 12.94 6.83 9.68
CA LYS A 305 12.37 5.83 10.62
C LYS A 305 11.77 4.59 9.95
N ALA A 306 11.76 4.51 8.62
CA ALA A 306 11.28 3.30 7.93
C ALA A 306 12.22 2.11 8.19
N ARG A 307 11.66 0.89 8.25
CA ARG A 307 12.41 -0.37 8.40
C ARG A 307 13.34 -0.66 7.23
N TYR A 308 12.95 -0.19 6.05
CA TYR A 308 13.59 -0.49 4.77
C TYR A 308 13.80 0.80 3.97
N GLU A 309 14.83 0.80 3.15
CA GLU A 309 14.89 1.68 1.99
C GLU A 309 13.91 1.14 0.95
N MET A 310 13.09 2.01 0.36
CA MET A 310 11.97 1.57 -0.46
C MET A 310 11.96 2.28 -1.82
N CYS A 311 11.74 1.50 -2.88
CA CYS A 311 11.38 2.00 -4.20
C CYS A 311 9.92 1.65 -4.48
N ILE A 312 9.03 2.66 -4.53
CA ILE A 312 7.60 2.44 -4.70
C ILE A 312 7.15 2.75 -6.12
N PHE A 313 6.50 1.77 -6.75
CA PHE A 313 5.75 1.92 -8.00
C PHE A 313 4.25 1.97 -7.70
N TYR A 314 3.55 2.94 -8.30
CA TYR A 314 2.12 3.14 -8.14
C TYR A 314 1.40 2.98 -9.48
N LEU A 315 0.64 1.88 -9.60
CA LEU A 315 -0.14 1.57 -10.80
C LEU A 315 -1.57 2.10 -10.66
N ASP A 316 -1.96 2.94 -11.60
CA ASP A 316 -3.31 3.51 -11.66
C ASP A 316 -3.76 3.72 -13.11
N TYR A 317 -5.03 4.08 -13.27
CA TYR A 317 -5.62 4.57 -14.51
C TYR A 317 -5.84 6.07 -14.39
N GLU A 318 -5.50 6.82 -15.44
CA GLU A 318 -5.86 8.24 -15.53
C GLU A 318 -7.38 8.42 -15.67
N ASN A 319 -8.00 7.56 -16.49
CA ASN A 319 -9.43 7.59 -16.75
C ASN A 319 -10.19 6.51 -15.96
N ASP A 320 -11.14 6.95 -15.13
CA ASP A 320 -12.02 6.08 -14.35
C ASP A 320 -12.89 5.16 -15.19
N ASN A 321 -13.24 5.55 -16.41
CA ASN A 321 -14.05 4.71 -17.30
C ASN A 321 -13.29 3.46 -17.73
N VAL A 322 -11.99 3.59 -18.03
CA VAL A 322 -11.14 2.44 -18.33
C VAL A 322 -11.06 1.50 -17.14
N LEU A 323 -10.88 2.02 -15.92
CA LEU A 323 -10.90 1.21 -14.71
C LEU A 323 -12.23 0.45 -14.55
N LYS A 324 -13.38 1.08 -14.79
CA LYS A 324 -14.69 0.42 -14.72
C LYS A 324 -14.79 -0.73 -15.72
N THR A 325 -14.42 -0.49 -16.98
CA THR A 325 -14.41 -1.53 -18.02
C THR A 325 -13.49 -2.70 -17.65
N GLN A 326 -12.33 -2.44 -17.04
CA GLN A 326 -11.43 -3.50 -16.59
C GLN A 326 -11.98 -4.27 -15.38
N ILE A 327 -12.73 -3.61 -14.50
CA ILE A 327 -13.45 -4.29 -13.41
C ILE A 327 -14.56 -5.19 -13.97
N GLU A 328 -15.34 -4.72 -14.93
CA GLU A 328 -16.40 -5.50 -15.59
C GLU A 328 -15.82 -6.75 -16.25
N LYS A 329 -14.81 -6.58 -17.13
CA LYS A 329 -14.10 -7.69 -17.78
C LYS A 329 -13.56 -8.71 -16.77
N ARG A 330 -13.02 -8.24 -15.65
CA ARG A 330 -12.54 -9.13 -14.58
C ARG A 330 -13.67 -9.89 -13.92
N VAL A 331 -14.80 -9.24 -13.61
CA VAL A 331 -15.95 -9.91 -12.98
C VAL A 331 -16.52 -10.97 -13.92
N ASP A 332 -16.62 -10.66 -15.22
CA ASP A 332 -17.04 -11.62 -16.25
C ASP A 332 -16.08 -12.81 -16.31
N PHE A 333 -14.77 -12.55 -16.31
CA PHE A 333 -13.76 -13.60 -16.25
C PHE A 333 -13.89 -14.46 -14.98
N MET A 334 -14.11 -13.86 -13.81
CA MET A 334 -14.28 -14.60 -12.56
C MET A 334 -15.50 -15.53 -12.63
N ILE A 335 -16.63 -15.03 -13.14
CA ILE A 335 -17.85 -15.83 -13.31
C ILE A 335 -17.60 -17.00 -14.26
N ALA A 336 -16.96 -16.74 -15.40
CA ALA A 336 -16.63 -17.77 -16.38
C ALA A 336 -15.65 -18.84 -15.85
N ASN A 337 -14.82 -18.48 -14.86
CA ASN A 337 -13.86 -19.38 -14.22
C ASN A 337 -14.38 -19.97 -12.90
N ASN A 338 -15.66 -20.32 -12.84
CA ASN A 338 -16.27 -21.05 -11.72
C ASN A 338 -16.28 -20.31 -10.36
N LEU A 339 -16.44 -18.99 -10.36
CA LEU A 339 -16.59 -18.21 -9.11
C LEU A 339 -17.76 -18.70 -8.25
N LEU A 340 -18.87 -19.09 -8.88
CA LEU A 340 -20.09 -19.49 -8.18
C LEU A 340 -19.89 -20.81 -7.43
N GLU A 341 -19.20 -21.75 -8.04
CA GLU A 341 -18.84 -23.05 -7.47
C GLU A 341 -17.93 -22.85 -6.26
N GLU A 342 -16.91 -21.99 -6.39
CA GLU A 342 -16.02 -21.63 -5.28
C GLU A 342 -16.78 -20.98 -4.11
N ALA A 343 -17.75 -20.11 -4.42
CA ALA A 343 -18.62 -19.48 -3.42
C ALA A 343 -19.57 -20.48 -2.75
N MET A 344 -20.10 -21.46 -3.49
CA MET A 344 -20.91 -22.55 -2.95
C MET A 344 -20.09 -23.45 -2.02
N GLU A 345 -18.87 -23.83 -2.42
CA GLU A 345 -17.97 -24.63 -1.59
C GLU A 345 -17.69 -23.92 -0.25
N LEU A 346 -17.37 -22.62 -0.29
CA LEU A 346 -17.13 -21.82 0.91
C LEU A 346 -18.33 -21.83 1.87
N LYS A 347 -19.55 -21.81 1.32
CA LYS A 347 -20.80 -21.82 2.09
C LYS A 347 -21.13 -23.21 2.65
N GLN A 348 -20.89 -24.28 1.90
CA GLN A 348 -21.08 -25.66 2.37
C GLN A 348 -20.12 -26.04 3.49
N ILE A 349 -18.84 -25.66 3.36
CA ILE A 349 -17.83 -25.83 4.41
C ILE A 349 -18.28 -25.18 5.73
N ASN A 350 -19.00 -24.07 5.62
CA ASN A 350 -19.57 -23.38 6.77
C ASN A 350 -20.73 -24.17 7.39
N LYS A 351 -21.71 -24.61 6.58
CA LYS A 351 -22.89 -25.37 7.05
C LYS A 351 -22.52 -26.68 7.75
N ASN A 352 -21.52 -27.42 7.25
CA ASN A 352 -21.15 -28.74 7.77
C ASN A 352 -20.38 -28.70 9.11
N LYS A 353 -19.94 -27.53 9.56
CA LYS A 353 -19.22 -27.38 10.83
C LYS A 353 -20.14 -26.70 11.84
N ASP A 354 -20.84 -27.46 12.68
CA ASP A 354 -21.69 -26.99 13.79
C ASP A 354 -21.35 -25.56 14.29
N LEU A 355 -22.06 -24.57 13.72
CA LEU A 355 -21.68 -23.17 13.75
C LEU A 355 -22.14 -22.46 15.02
N LYS A 356 -21.44 -22.71 16.13
CA LYS A 356 -21.44 -21.76 17.28
C LYS A 356 -20.19 -20.88 17.37
N LYS A 357 -19.20 -21.04 16.47
CA LYS A 357 -17.89 -20.34 16.61
C LYS A 357 -17.31 -19.63 15.37
N ILE A 358 -17.82 -19.82 14.15
CA ILE A 358 -17.28 -19.12 12.97
C ILE A 358 -18.15 -17.89 12.68
N ASP A 359 -17.57 -16.71 12.87
CA ASP A 359 -18.20 -15.44 12.52
C ASP A 359 -18.08 -15.20 11.01
N ASN A 360 -19.20 -15.33 10.28
CA ASN A 360 -19.30 -15.11 8.83
C ASN A 360 -18.90 -13.68 8.39
N LYS A 361 -18.60 -12.78 9.34
CA LYS A 361 -18.12 -11.43 9.07
C LYS A 361 -16.59 -11.32 9.10
N LYS A 362 -15.85 -12.43 9.18
CA LYS A 362 -14.40 -12.45 9.37
C LYS A 362 -13.65 -13.32 8.36
N GLY A 363 -12.34 -13.09 8.25
CA GLY A 363 -11.46 -13.87 7.38
C GLY A 363 -11.81 -13.79 5.89
N ILE A 364 -11.75 -14.93 5.20
CA ILE A 364 -12.05 -15.05 3.76
C ILE A 364 -13.49 -14.63 3.41
N TYR A 365 -14.43 -14.76 4.36
CA TYR A 365 -15.83 -14.37 4.17
C TYR A 365 -16.01 -12.85 3.97
N GLN A 366 -14.99 -12.04 4.26
CA GLN A 366 -15.01 -10.60 3.97
C GLN A 366 -14.72 -10.26 2.49
N SER A 367 -14.24 -11.23 1.69
CA SER A 367 -13.82 -11.00 0.31
C SER A 367 -14.93 -10.33 -0.51
N ILE A 368 -14.51 -9.44 -1.42
CA ILE A 368 -15.39 -8.79 -2.39
C ILE A 368 -15.49 -9.74 -3.58
N ALA A 369 -16.40 -10.69 -3.48
CA ALA A 369 -16.74 -11.70 -4.48
C ALA A 369 -17.85 -12.60 -3.91
N TYR A 370 -17.55 -13.33 -2.84
CA TYR A 370 -18.45 -14.37 -2.31
C TYR A 370 -19.71 -13.76 -1.66
N LYS A 371 -19.53 -12.74 -0.80
CA LYS A 371 -20.64 -12.13 -0.04
C LYS A 371 -21.66 -11.40 -0.92
N GLU A 372 -21.28 -11.07 -2.16
CA GLU A 372 -22.19 -10.43 -3.11
C GLU A 372 -23.15 -11.43 -3.74
N PHE A 373 -22.77 -12.71 -3.82
CA PHE A 373 -23.59 -13.79 -4.37
C PHE A 373 -24.30 -14.63 -3.29
N ASP A 374 -24.18 -14.28 -2.01
CA ASP A 374 -24.77 -15.05 -0.91
C ASP A 374 -26.28 -15.31 -1.06
N GLU A 375 -27.01 -14.25 -1.43
CA GLU A 375 -28.47 -14.26 -1.66
C GLU A 375 -28.83 -15.18 -2.85
N TYR A 376 -28.08 -15.07 -3.95
CA TYR A 376 -28.27 -15.90 -5.15
C TYR A 376 -27.95 -17.38 -4.87
N ILE A 377 -26.86 -17.65 -4.14
CA ILE A 377 -26.44 -19.01 -3.80
C ILE A 377 -27.46 -19.71 -2.90
N GLU A 378 -28.10 -19.00 -1.96
CA GLU A 378 -29.17 -19.58 -1.13
C GLU A 378 -30.36 -20.02 -1.95
N LYS A 379 -30.82 -19.18 -2.89
CA LYS A 379 -31.91 -19.55 -3.80
C LYS A 379 -31.52 -20.68 -4.75
N LYS A 380 -30.30 -20.66 -5.29
CA LYS A 380 -29.79 -21.69 -6.19
C LYS A 380 -29.66 -23.06 -5.49
N ILE A 381 -29.27 -23.09 -4.22
CA ILE A 381 -29.27 -24.32 -3.39
C ILE A 381 -30.69 -24.87 -3.24
N ASN A 382 -31.71 -24.00 -3.21
CA ASN A 382 -33.12 -24.38 -3.16
C ASN A 382 -33.74 -24.60 -4.57
N ASN A 383 -32.93 -24.82 -5.60
CA ASN A 383 -33.34 -25.04 -7.00
C ASN A 383 -34.13 -23.88 -7.65
N ILE A 384 -34.01 -22.65 -7.15
CA ILE A 384 -34.60 -21.46 -7.77
C ILE A 384 -33.51 -20.74 -8.57
N ASN A 385 -33.62 -20.74 -9.90
CA ASN A 385 -32.75 -19.95 -10.76
C ASN A 385 -33.43 -18.61 -11.10
N ASP A 386 -32.83 -17.51 -10.64
CA ASP A 386 -33.33 -16.15 -10.83
C ASP A 386 -32.25 -15.33 -11.53
N GLU A 387 -32.40 -15.17 -12.85
CA GLU A 387 -31.44 -14.46 -13.71
C GLU A 387 -31.37 -12.96 -13.37
N ASN A 388 -32.49 -12.36 -12.97
CA ASN A 388 -32.53 -10.97 -12.53
C ASN A 388 -31.73 -10.78 -11.25
N LEU A 389 -31.86 -11.69 -10.29
CA LEU A 389 -31.06 -11.68 -9.06
C LEU A 389 -29.57 -11.88 -9.35
N PHE A 390 -29.22 -12.77 -10.28
CA PHE A 390 -27.84 -12.98 -10.70
C PHE A 390 -27.22 -11.68 -11.26
N ASN A 391 -27.91 -11.01 -12.19
CA ASN A 391 -27.47 -9.76 -12.77
C ASN A 391 -27.38 -8.63 -11.72
N ALA A 392 -28.30 -8.58 -10.77
CA ALA A 392 -28.23 -7.65 -9.64
C ALA A 392 -26.99 -7.91 -8.75
N CYS A 393 -26.68 -9.17 -8.45
CA CYS A 393 -25.49 -9.55 -7.67
C CYS A 393 -24.19 -9.19 -8.41
N LYS A 394 -24.12 -9.46 -9.72
CA LYS A 394 -23.02 -9.06 -10.60
C LYS A 394 -22.79 -7.55 -10.57
N ASN A 395 -23.84 -6.75 -10.74
CA ASN A 395 -23.76 -5.29 -10.69
C ASN A 395 -23.30 -4.79 -9.31
N LYS A 396 -23.79 -5.41 -8.23
CA LYS A 396 -23.37 -5.10 -6.84
C LYS A 396 -21.88 -5.38 -6.64
N LEU A 397 -21.35 -6.46 -7.22
CA LEU A 397 -19.92 -6.80 -7.18
C LEU A 397 -19.06 -5.78 -7.93
N ILE A 398 -19.45 -5.39 -9.14
CA ILE A 398 -18.77 -4.34 -9.92
C ILE A 398 -18.71 -3.03 -9.12
N GLN A 399 -19.86 -2.58 -8.60
CA GLN A 399 -19.95 -1.34 -7.83
C GLN A 399 -19.08 -1.36 -6.57
N LYS A 400 -19.09 -2.46 -5.81
CA LYS A 400 -18.26 -2.58 -4.59
C LYS A 400 -16.77 -2.65 -4.91
N THR A 401 -16.40 -3.32 -6.00
CA THR A 401 -15.00 -3.39 -6.47
C THR A 401 -14.50 -2.01 -6.88
N TYR A 402 -15.33 -1.22 -7.58
CA TYR A 402 -14.99 0.17 -7.93
C TYR A 402 -14.88 1.09 -6.69
N LYS A 403 -15.82 0.97 -5.74
CA LYS A 403 -15.72 1.69 -4.44
C LYS A 403 -14.44 1.31 -3.69
N TYR A 404 -14.03 0.04 -3.73
CA TYR A 404 -12.78 -0.42 -3.14
C TYR A 404 -11.55 0.21 -3.84
N ALA A 405 -11.53 0.27 -5.17
CA ALA A 405 -10.49 0.95 -5.94
C ALA A 405 -10.35 2.43 -5.52
N LYS A 406 -11.46 3.17 -5.42
CA LYS A 406 -11.44 4.57 -4.94
C LYS A 406 -10.89 4.71 -3.52
N LYS A 407 -11.26 3.77 -2.63
CA LYS A 407 -10.73 3.75 -1.26
C LYS A 407 -9.21 3.51 -1.24
N GLN A 408 -8.70 2.65 -2.12
CA GLN A 408 -7.26 2.43 -2.28
C GLN A 408 -6.55 3.71 -2.73
N ARG A 409 -7.03 4.38 -3.78
CA ARG A 409 -6.46 5.68 -4.22
C ARG A 409 -6.44 6.70 -3.09
N LYS A 410 -7.58 6.90 -2.43
CA LYS A 410 -7.69 7.86 -1.31
C LYS A 410 -6.70 7.53 -0.20
N TRP A 411 -6.50 6.26 0.12
CA TRP A 411 -5.54 5.83 1.13
C TRP A 411 -4.09 6.12 0.71
N ILE A 412 -3.71 5.77 -0.52
CA ILE A 412 -2.36 5.97 -1.04
C ILE A 412 -2.02 7.47 -1.07
N LEU A 413 -2.90 8.29 -1.64
CA LEU A 413 -2.69 9.74 -1.75
C LEU A 413 -2.64 10.41 -0.38
N ASN A 414 -3.58 10.11 0.52
CA ASN A 414 -3.61 10.79 1.82
C ASN A 414 -2.50 10.31 2.75
N ARG A 415 -2.14 9.02 2.71
CA ARG A 415 -1.15 8.50 3.64
C ARG A 415 0.25 8.51 3.06
N PHE A 416 0.52 7.80 1.96
CA PHE A 416 1.87 7.71 1.41
C PHE A 416 2.36 9.04 0.84
N VAL A 417 1.53 9.75 0.07
CA VAL A 417 1.92 11.04 -0.49
C VAL A 417 1.80 12.14 0.56
N LYS A 418 0.59 12.49 1.02
CA LYS A 418 0.41 13.66 1.92
C LYS A 418 1.01 13.47 3.32
N THR A 419 0.87 12.29 3.92
CA THR A 419 1.31 12.08 5.31
C THR A 419 2.79 11.75 5.40
N TYR A 420 3.30 10.83 4.56
CA TYR A 420 4.69 10.37 4.62
C TYR A 420 5.62 11.06 3.62
N ASN A 421 5.09 11.86 2.69
CA ASN A 421 5.86 12.54 1.65
C ASN A 421 6.72 11.57 0.83
N ILE A 422 6.17 10.40 0.48
CA ILE A 422 6.88 9.39 -0.30
C ILE A 422 6.74 9.70 -1.80
N PRO A 423 7.85 9.82 -2.54
CA PRO A 423 7.79 9.88 -3.99
C PRO A 423 7.28 8.56 -4.56
N LEU A 424 6.32 8.63 -5.48
CA LEU A 424 5.75 7.47 -6.16
C LEU A 424 6.19 7.47 -7.62
N ASN A 425 6.79 6.37 -8.07
CA ASN A 425 7.02 6.12 -9.48
C ASN A 425 5.70 5.67 -10.11
N LYS A 426 4.96 6.61 -10.70
CA LYS A 426 3.66 6.33 -11.30
C LYS A 426 3.82 5.47 -12.56
N ILE A 427 2.94 4.49 -12.70
CA ILE A 427 2.80 3.64 -13.87
C ILE A 427 1.34 3.71 -14.32
N TYR A 428 1.10 4.16 -15.54
CA TYR A 428 -0.22 4.26 -16.13
C TYR A 428 -0.57 2.95 -16.82
N ALA A 429 -1.57 2.24 -16.29
CA ALA A 429 -1.89 0.89 -16.74
C ALA A 429 -2.50 0.83 -18.15
N SER A 430 -2.92 1.97 -18.73
CA SER A 430 -3.59 2.05 -20.04
C SER A 430 -2.65 2.36 -21.21
N GLU A 431 -1.40 2.74 -20.97
CA GLU A 431 -0.54 3.37 -21.99
C GLU A 431 0.89 2.84 -21.91
N ASN A 432 1.60 2.75 -23.04
CA ASN A 432 3.06 2.51 -23.14
C ASN A 432 3.67 1.55 -22.11
N TYR A 433 3.08 0.35 -21.94
CA TYR A 433 3.46 -0.58 -20.86
C TYR A 433 4.94 -0.98 -20.92
N GLU A 434 5.45 -1.33 -22.09
CA GLU A 434 6.84 -1.80 -22.24
C GLU A 434 7.86 -0.71 -21.92
N GLU A 435 7.65 0.50 -22.41
CA GLU A 435 8.50 1.66 -22.13
C GLU A 435 8.51 1.99 -20.61
N GLN A 436 7.33 2.01 -19.99
CA GLN A 436 7.21 2.24 -18.55
C GLN A 436 7.88 1.12 -17.73
N LEU A 437 7.81 -0.12 -18.20
CA LEU A 437 8.49 -1.25 -17.58
C LEU A 437 10.02 -1.13 -17.70
N ASP A 438 10.55 -0.74 -18.86
CA ASP A 438 11.99 -0.52 -19.04
C ASP A 438 12.50 0.64 -18.17
N ARG A 439 11.73 1.73 -18.08
CA ARG A 439 12.02 2.81 -17.14
C ARG A 439 12.04 2.32 -15.69
N ALA A 440 11.07 1.48 -15.30
CA ALA A 440 11.02 0.91 -13.95
C ALA A 440 12.24 0.04 -13.64
N VAL A 441 12.70 -0.76 -14.61
CA VAL A 441 13.93 -1.56 -14.49
C VAL A 441 15.14 -0.66 -14.25
N THR A 442 15.29 0.43 -15.01
CA THR A 442 16.38 1.40 -14.81
C THR A 442 16.36 2.01 -13.41
N ILE A 443 15.20 2.48 -12.96
CA ILE A 443 15.00 3.04 -11.61
C ILE A 443 15.40 2.03 -10.53
N VAL A 444 14.96 0.77 -10.66
CA VAL A 444 15.31 -0.28 -9.71
C VAL A 444 16.81 -0.55 -9.69
N ARG A 445 17.46 -0.61 -10.86
CA ARG A 445 18.91 -0.87 -10.95
C ARG A 445 19.72 0.24 -10.27
N GLU A 446 19.36 1.50 -10.49
CA GLU A 446 19.98 2.65 -9.83
C GLU A 446 19.74 2.62 -8.32
N PHE A 447 18.49 2.38 -7.92
CA PHE A 447 18.11 2.25 -6.51
C PHE A 447 18.89 1.15 -5.79
N LEU A 448 19.12 -0.01 -6.42
CA LEU A 448 19.85 -1.11 -5.80
C LEU A 448 21.36 -0.86 -5.70
N LYS A 449 21.95 -0.07 -6.60
CA LYS A 449 23.37 0.31 -6.58
C LYS A 449 23.71 1.31 -5.47
N ASN A 450 22.90 2.35 -5.29
CA ASN A 450 23.12 3.47 -4.36
C ASN A 450 22.88 3.08 -2.92
#